data_AF-A0A4U5NI82-F1
#
_entry.id   AF-A0A4U5NI82-F1
#
_cell.length_a   1.000
_cell.length_b   1.000
_cell.length_c   1.000
_cell.angle_alpha   90.00
_cell.angle_beta   90.00
_cell.angle_gamma   90.00
#
_symmetry.space_group_name_H-M   'P 1'
#
loop_
_entity.id
_entity.type
_entity.pdbx_description
1 polymer ?
#
loop_
_entity_poly.entity_id
_entity_poly.type
_entity_poly.pdbx_seq_one_letter_code
_entity_poly.pdbx_strand_id
1 'polypeptide(L)'
;MTLRKVSKIMASGDGLTEQRYCYFYPYIIIFFVGYQFTGLMTMVVSLDRLFAVLFPMKHVTRQIKHYLWIIIAALAYCFIGYFVVLPFQLQSTKPVSWMCYTSAGFILPVWRYLLSFRIITVGISIVVYIPIAIKTKKVSGIASERFMVIIGRSALAYGV
;
A
#
# COMPACT_ATOMS: atom_id res chain seq x y z
N MET A 1 -6.71 -17.42 -35.12
CA MET A 1 -7.56 -16.45 -35.86
C MET A 1 -7.48 -15.01 -35.28
N THR A 2 -6.48 -14.71 -34.46
CA THR A 2 -6.39 -13.46 -33.67
C THR A 2 -5.49 -12.40 -34.31
N LEU A 3 -4.54 -12.79 -35.17
CA LEU A 3 -3.55 -11.87 -35.76
C LEU A 3 -4.11 -10.98 -36.89
N ARG A 4 -5.09 -11.45 -37.68
CA ARG A 4 -5.69 -10.62 -38.75
C ARG A 4 -6.58 -9.49 -38.23
N LYS A 5 -7.16 -9.64 -37.03
CA LYS A 5 -7.95 -8.56 -36.41
C LYS A 5 -7.06 -7.40 -35.96
N VAL A 6 -5.81 -7.68 -35.56
CA VAL A 6 -4.86 -6.65 -35.13
C VAL A 6 -4.40 -5.77 -36.30
N SER A 7 -4.19 -6.35 -37.49
CA SER A 7 -3.77 -5.58 -38.67
C SER A 7 -4.86 -4.65 -39.23
N LYS A 8 -6.14 -5.00 -39.10
CA LYS A 8 -7.24 -4.12 -39.54
C LYS A 8 -7.44 -2.88 -38.66
N ILE A 9 -6.99 -2.90 -37.41
CA ILE A 9 -7.08 -1.74 -36.50
C ILE A 9 -6.00 -0.69 -36.83
N MET A 10 -4.89 -1.09 -37.44
CA MET A 10 -3.81 -0.16 -37.83
C MET A 10 -4.10 0.63 -39.13
N ALA A 11 -5.17 0.31 -39.86
CA ALA A 11 -5.47 0.91 -41.17
C ALA A 11 -6.48 2.08 -41.12
N SER A 12 -7.11 2.34 -39.96
CA SER A 12 -7.89 3.55 -39.71
C SER A 12 -7.02 4.50 -38.90
N GLY A 13 -6.75 5.70 -39.42
CA GLY A 13 -5.92 6.75 -38.83
C GLY A 13 -6.42 7.34 -37.50
N ASP A 14 -7.27 6.63 -36.77
CA ASP A 14 -7.65 6.92 -35.39
C ASP A 14 -7.18 5.74 -34.54
N GLY A 15 -6.00 5.86 -33.92
CA GLY A 15 -5.37 4.85 -33.07
C GLY A 15 -6.13 4.59 -31.75
N LEU A 16 -7.41 4.22 -31.86
CA LEU A 16 -8.36 4.01 -30.78
C LEU A 16 -8.72 2.52 -30.69
N THR A 17 -8.73 1.99 -29.47
CA THR A 17 -9.16 0.63 -29.11
C THR A 17 -10.22 0.69 -28.02
N GLU A 18 -10.98 -0.38 -27.82
CA GLU A 18 -11.93 -0.41 -26.71
C GLU A 18 -11.20 -0.55 -25.37
N GLN A 19 -11.64 0.21 -24.38
CA GLN A 19 -11.08 0.20 -23.02
C GLN A 19 -10.98 -1.20 -22.41
N ARG A 20 -11.94 -2.08 -22.70
CA ARG A 20 -11.98 -3.47 -22.22
C ARG A 20 -10.73 -4.26 -22.61
N TYR A 21 -10.23 -4.09 -23.83
CA TYR A 21 -9.03 -4.79 -24.29
C TYR A 21 -7.79 -4.33 -23.55
N CYS A 22 -7.68 -3.03 -23.27
CA CYS A 22 -6.59 -2.49 -22.47
C CYS A 22 -6.61 -3.06 -21.04
N TYR A 23 -7.79 -3.19 -20.42
CA TYR A 23 -7.90 -3.66 -19.03
C TYR A 23 -7.31 -5.06 -18.78
N PHE A 24 -7.41 -5.96 -19.76
CA PHE A 24 -6.89 -7.33 -19.64
C PHE A 24 -5.37 -7.45 -19.81
N TYR A 25 -4.66 -6.36 -20.08
CA TYR A 25 -3.21 -6.41 -20.10
C TYR A 25 -2.63 -6.73 -18.70
N PRO A 26 -1.63 -7.62 -18.62
CA PRO A 26 -1.09 -8.08 -17.34
C PRO A 26 -0.53 -6.95 -16.49
N TYR A 27 0.06 -5.91 -17.11
CA TYR A 27 0.59 -4.77 -16.37
C TYR A 27 -0.51 -3.94 -15.69
N ILE A 28 -1.72 -3.85 -16.26
CA ILE A 28 -2.85 -3.13 -15.65
C ILE A 28 -3.37 -3.90 -14.44
N ILE A 29 -3.49 -5.23 -14.57
CA ILE A 29 -3.94 -6.11 -13.50
C ILE A 29 -2.93 -6.10 -12.34
N ILE A 30 -1.64 -6.27 -12.65
CA ILE A 30 -0.56 -6.20 -11.65
C ILE A 30 -0.51 -4.82 -11.00
N PHE A 31 -0.72 -3.75 -11.77
CA PHE A 31 -0.81 -2.40 -11.22
C PHE A 31 -1.97 -2.27 -10.24
N PHE A 32 -3.18 -2.72 -10.58
CA PHE A 32 -4.34 -2.64 -9.70
C PHE A 32 -4.11 -3.35 -8.36
N VAL A 33 -3.69 -4.63 -8.42
CA VAL A 33 -3.47 -5.45 -7.22
C VAL A 33 -2.27 -4.92 -6.43
N GLY A 34 -1.16 -4.62 -7.10
CA GLY A 34 0.05 -4.12 -6.47
C GLY A 34 -0.15 -2.75 -5.81
N TYR A 35 -0.92 -1.86 -6.42
CA TYR A 35 -1.18 -0.52 -5.88
C TYR A 35 -1.99 -0.57 -4.58
N GLN A 36 -3.01 -1.44 -4.51
CA GLN A 36 -3.78 -1.62 -3.27
C GLN A 36 -2.97 -2.36 -2.21
N PHE A 37 -2.28 -3.45 -2.60
CA PHE A 37 -1.51 -4.27 -1.69
C PHE A 37 -0.37 -3.47 -1.03
N THR A 38 0.38 -2.67 -1.79
CA THR A 38 1.43 -1.80 -1.26
C THR A 38 0.88 -0.76 -0.28
N GLY A 39 -0.28 -0.18 -0.56
CA GLY A 39 -0.97 0.74 0.36
C GLY A 39 -1.38 0.09 1.69
N LEU A 40 -1.88 -1.15 1.65
CA LEU A 40 -2.25 -1.89 2.86
C LEU A 40 -1.02 -2.31 3.67
N MET A 41 -0.02 -2.88 3.00
CA MET A 41 1.19 -3.36 3.66
C MET A 41 1.94 -2.23 4.37
N THR A 42 2.03 -1.05 3.76
CA THR A 42 2.66 0.13 4.38
C THR A 42 1.91 0.60 5.63
N MET A 43 0.58 0.58 5.62
CA MET A 43 -0.25 0.88 6.79
C MET A 43 -0.05 -0.17 7.90
N VAL A 44 -0.06 -1.45 7.55
CA VAL A 44 0.16 -2.55 8.51
C VAL A 44 1.52 -2.44 9.17
N VAL A 45 2.59 -2.17 8.41
CA VAL A 45 3.94 -1.94 8.96
C VAL A 45 3.95 -0.73 9.89
N SER A 46 3.24 0.35 9.54
CA SER A 46 3.15 1.55 10.40
C SER A 46 2.48 1.22 11.74
N LEU A 47 1.39 0.45 11.72
CA LEU A 47 0.68 -0.01 12.91
C LEU A 47 1.53 -0.97 13.73
N ASP A 48 2.26 -1.88 13.09
CA ASP A 48 3.17 -2.80 13.77
C ASP A 48 4.20 -2.05 14.63
N ARG A 49 4.82 -1.01 14.07
CA ARG A 49 5.74 -0.13 14.81
C ARG A 49 5.06 0.59 15.98
N LEU A 50 3.82 1.02 15.82
CA LEU A 50 3.05 1.63 16.91
C LEU A 50 2.84 0.64 18.07
N PHE A 51 2.44 -0.59 17.75
CA PHE A 51 2.23 -1.62 18.76
C PHE A 51 3.54 -2.02 19.46
N ALA A 52 4.66 -2.05 18.73
CA ALA A 52 5.99 -2.30 19.30
C ALA A 52 6.37 -1.25 20.35
N VAL A 53 6.08 0.02 20.06
CA VAL A 53 6.39 1.15 20.96
C VAL A 53 5.43 1.21 22.15
N LEU A 54 4.14 0.90 21.96
CA LEU A 54 3.15 0.97 23.02
C LEU A 54 3.21 -0.22 23.99
N PHE A 55 3.56 -1.43 23.51
CA PHE A 55 3.47 -2.66 24.29
C PHE A 55 4.69 -3.58 24.13
N PRO A 56 5.89 -3.16 24.58
CA PRO A 56 7.13 -3.93 24.38
C PRO A 56 7.10 -5.34 24.99
N MET A 57 6.41 -5.53 26.12
CA MET A 57 6.46 -6.78 26.91
C MET A 57 5.55 -7.91 26.41
N LYS A 58 4.52 -7.63 25.61
CA LYS A 58 3.61 -8.67 25.05
C LYS A 58 3.85 -8.96 23.57
N HIS A 59 4.80 -8.26 22.95
CA HIS A 59 4.97 -8.23 21.50
C HIS A 59 5.72 -9.44 20.93
N VAL A 60 6.72 -9.94 21.65
CA VAL A 60 7.73 -10.85 21.06
C VAL A 60 7.19 -12.25 20.73
N THR A 61 6.24 -12.79 21.48
CA THR A 61 5.86 -14.21 21.35
C THR A 61 4.58 -14.47 20.54
N ARG A 62 3.71 -13.48 20.36
CA ARG A 62 2.37 -13.68 19.77
C ARG A 62 2.21 -13.10 18.35
N GLN A 63 3.18 -12.34 17.85
CA GLN A 63 2.97 -11.54 16.65
C GLN A 63 3.02 -12.30 15.31
N ILE A 64 3.87 -13.32 15.16
CA ILE A 64 4.09 -13.97 13.85
C ILE A 64 2.79 -14.56 13.26
N LYS A 65 1.97 -15.20 14.09
CA LYS A 65 0.70 -15.80 13.64
C LYS A 65 -0.31 -14.73 13.25
N HIS A 66 -0.45 -13.67 14.05
CA HIS A 66 -1.40 -12.59 13.75
C HIS A 66 -0.99 -11.79 12.51
N TYR A 67 0.30 -11.55 12.30
CA TYR A 67 0.80 -10.85 11.13
C TYR A 67 0.51 -11.60 9.82
N LEU A 68 0.68 -12.93 9.83
CA LEU A 68 0.36 -13.77 8.69
C LEU A 68 -1.15 -13.71 8.33
N TRP A 69 -2.04 -13.75 9.34
CA TRP A 69 -3.47 -13.55 9.13
C TRP A 69 -3.82 -12.18 8.54
N ILE A 70 -3.14 -11.11 8.98
CA ILE A 70 -3.34 -9.75 8.44
C ILE A 70 -2.90 -9.68 6.97
N ILE A 71 -1.76 -10.29 6.61
CA ILE A 71 -1.31 -10.34 5.21
C ILE A 71 -2.31 -11.09 4.34
N ILE A 72 -2.78 -12.25 4.79
CA ILE A 72 -3.80 -13.03 4.07
C ILE A 72 -5.07 -12.19 3.87
N ALA A 73 -5.53 -11.50 4.92
CA ALA A 73 -6.69 -10.63 4.83
C ALA A 73 -6.48 -9.47 3.84
N ALA A 74 -5.29 -8.86 3.81
CA ALA A 74 -4.94 -7.81 2.86
C ALA A 74 -4.92 -8.30 1.41
N LEU A 75 -4.36 -9.50 1.16
CA LEU A 75 -4.40 -10.14 -0.15
C LEU A 75 -5.85 -10.45 -0.56
N ALA A 76 -6.63 -11.06 0.32
CA ALA A 76 -8.03 -11.38 0.06
C ALA A 76 -8.84 -10.11 -0.29
N TYR A 77 -8.60 -9.00 0.42
CA TYR A 77 -9.21 -7.70 0.11
C TYR A 77 -8.89 -7.23 -1.31
N CYS A 78 -7.62 -7.31 -1.73
CA CYS A 78 -7.21 -6.92 -3.09
C CYS A 78 -7.87 -7.80 -4.16
N PHE A 79 -7.95 -9.12 -3.92
CA PHE A 79 -8.62 -10.05 -4.85
C PHE A 79 -10.12 -9.78 -4.94
N ILE A 80 -10.80 -9.60 -3.81
CA ILE A 80 -12.24 -9.27 -3.78
C ILE A 80 -12.48 -7.94 -4.52
N GLY A 81 -11.67 -6.92 -4.26
CA GLY A 81 -11.75 -5.63 -4.96
C GLY A 81 -11.59 -5.77 -6.48
N TYR A 82 -10.68 -6.64 -6.93
CA TYR A 82 -10.51 -6.94 -8.35
C TYR A 82 -11.76 -7.60 -8.96
N PHE A 83 -12.33 -8.61 -8.29
CA PHE A 83 -13.55 -9.28 -8.76
C PHE A 83 -14.77 -8.35 -8.79
N VAL A 84 -14.88 -7.43 -7.82
CA VAL A 84 -15.97 -6.44 -7.79
C VAL A 84 -15.85 -5.45 -8.95
N VAL A 85 -14.64 -5.02 -9.31
CA VAL A 85 -14.40 -4.06 -10.41
C VAL A 85 -14.57 -4.69 -11.79
N LEU A 86 -14.32 -6.00 -11.91
CA LEU A 86 -14.38 -6.75 -13.16
C LEU A 86 -15.70 -6.57 -13.94
N PRO A 87 -16.92 -6.76 -13.37
CA PRO A 87 -18.17 -6.57 -14.10
C PRO A 87 -18.38 -5.12 -14.58
N PHE A 88 -17.96 -4.12 -13.80
CA PHE A 88 -18.06 -2.71 -14.21
C PHE A 88 -17.16 -2.42 -15.41
N GLN A 89 -15.94 -2.97 -15.42
CA GLN A 89 -15.01 -2.85 -16.54
C GLN A 89 -15.49 -3.57 -17.78
N LEU A 90 -16.16 -4.71 -17.62
CA LEU A 90 -16.74 -5.46 -18.71
C LEU A 90 -17.85 -4.69 -19.44
N GLN A 91 -18.49 -3.70 -18.81
CA GLN A 91 -19.57 -2.90 -19.39
C GLN A 91 -19.09 -1.60 -20.07
N SER A 92 -17.84 -1.18 -19.86
CA SER A 92 -17.32 0.07 -20.44
C SER A 92 -16.77 -0.14 -21.85
N THR A 93 -17.39 0.52 -22.84
CA THR A 93 -17.00 0.49 -24.26
C THR A 93 -16.40 1.82 -24.73
N LYS A 94 -15.80 2.61 -23.82
CA LYS A 94 -15.21 3.89 -24.19
C LYS A 94 -14.00 3.69 -25.12
N PRO A 95 -13.88 4.46 -26.21
CA PRO A 95 -12.70 4.43 -27.06
C PRO A 95 -11.51 5.07 -26.32
N VAL A 96 -10.37 4.38 -26.31
CA VAL A 96 -9.12 4.83 -25.68
C VAL A 96 -7.94 4.67 -26.64
N SER A 97 -6.85 5.40 -26.41
CA SER A 97 -5.64 5.26 -27.23
C SER A 97 -5.10 3.83 -27.23
N TRP A 98 -4.61 3.37 -28.38
CA TRP A 98 -3.99 2.06 -28.57
C TRP A 98 -2.78 1.80 -27.66
N MET A 99 -2.13 2.85 -27.14
CA MET A 99 -1.03 2.74 -26.19
C MET A 99 -1.47 2.31 -24.78
N CYS A 100 -2.78 2.23 -24.52
CA CYS A 100 -3.37 1.71 -23.28
C CYS A 100 -2.73 2.28 -22.00
N TYR A 101 -2.59 3.60 -21.89
CA TYR A 101 -2.10 4.24 -20.66
C TYR A 101 -2.89 3.78 -19.44
N THR A 102 -2.22 3.53 -18.32
CA THR A 102 -2.84 3.02 -17.08
C THR A 102 -4.00 3.89 -16.62
N SER A 103 -3.89 5.22 -16.73
CA SER A 103 -4.95 6.17 -16.40
C SER A 103 -6.18 6.10 -17.32
N ALA A 104 -6.00 5.70 -18.58
CA ALA A 104 -7.06 5.55 -19.57
C ALA A 104 -7.68 4.14 -19.55
N GLY A 105 -6.96 3.13 -19.03
CA GLY A 105 -7.48 1.76 -18.90
C GLY A 105 -8.55 1.60 -17.82
N PHE A 106 -8.59 2.49 -16.82
CA PHE A 106 -9.58 2.44 -15.75
C PHE A 106 -10.78 3.38 -16.00
N ILE A 107 -11.98 2.93 -15.63
CA ILE A 107 -13.14 3.83 -15.60
C ILE A 107 -12.89 4.88 -14.50
N LEU A 108 -13.28 6.13 -14.75
CA LEU A 108 -13.12 7.24 -13.83
C LEU A 108 -13.52 6.97 -12.36
N PRO A 109 -14.64 6.27 -12.03
CA PRO A 109 -14.96 5.95 -10.64
C PRO A 109 -13.98 4.96 -10.01
N VAL A 110 -13.49 3.97 -10.76
CA VAL A 110 -12.49 2.99 -10.28
C VAL A 110 -11.16 3.69 -9.98
N TRP A 111 -10.75 4.59 -10.89
CA TRP A 111 -9.54 5.38 -10.70
C TRP A 111 -9.63 6.29 -9.46
N ARG A 112 -10.76 6.98 -9.27
CA ARG A 112 -11.02 7.78 -8.07
C ARG A 112 -10.99 6.95 -6.80
N TYR A 113 -11.57 5.74 -6.83
CA TYR A 113 -11.52 4.82 -5.70
C TYR A 113 -10.08 4.44 -5.33
N LEU A 114 -9.24 4.06 -6.31
CA LEU A 114 -7.83 3.72 -6.09
C LEU A 114 -7.04 4.89 -5.47
N LEU A 115 -7.25 6.10 -5.98
CA LEU A 115 -6.61 7.30 -5.46
C LEU A 115 -7.06 7.60 -4.02
N SER A 116 -8.37 7.62 -3.76
CA SER A 116 -8.92 7.88 -2.43
C SER A 116 -8.43 6.85 -1.42
N PHE A 117 -8.39 5.57 -1.80
CA PHE A 117 -7.87 4.51 -0.96
C PHE A 117 -6.44 4.79 -0.51
N ARG A 118 -5.55 5.20 -1.43
CA ARG A 118 -4.17 5.53 -1.11
C ARG A 118 -4.05 6.78 -0.22
N ILE A 119 -4.86 7.80 -0.47
CA ILE A 119 -4.88 9.01 0.37
C ILE A 119 -5.26 8.63 1.81
N ILE A 120 -6.24 7.75 1.99
CA ILE A 120 -6.66 7.28 3.31
C ILE A 120 -5.56 6.46 3.98
N THR A 121 -4.95 5.49 3.29
CA THR A 121 -3.89 4.66 3.90
C THR A 121 -2.67 5.50 4.30
N VAL A 122 -2.25 6.43 3.46
CA VAL A 122 -1.15 7.36 3.77
C VAL A 122 -1.55 8.30 4.92
N GLY A 123 -2.79 8.81 4.94
CA GLY A 123 -3.31 9.64 6.02
C GLY A 123 -3.28 8.93 7.36
N ILE A 124 -3.71 7.67 7.42
CA ILE A 124 -3.66 6.83 8.62
C ILE A 124 -2.21 6.65 9.08
N SER A 125 -1.29 6.35 8.16
CA SER A 125 0.14 6.23 8.49
C SER A 125 0.67 7.49 9.16
N ILE A 126 0.36 8.69 8.65
CA ILE A 126 0.79 9.97 9.25
C ILE A 126 0.24 10.13 10.67
N VAL A 127 -1.06 9.85 10.87
CA VAL A 127 -1.69 9.94 12.20
C VAL A 127 -1.03 8.98 13.19
N VAL A 128 -0.67 7.77 12.75
CA VAL A 128 0.03 6.76 13.54
C VAL A 128 1.44 7.21 13.93
N TYR A 129 2.11 8.05 13.15
CA TYR A 129 3.43 8.60 13.50
C TYR A 129 3.40 9.58 14.68
N ILE A 130 2.31 10.31 14.89
CA ILE A 130 2.18 11.28 15.99
C ILE A 130 2.38 10.64 17.39
N PRO A 131 1.65 9.58 17.78
CA PRO A 131 1.83 8.95 19.09
C PRO A 131 3.22 8.30 19.24
N ILE A 132 3.82 7.81 18.15
CA ILE A 132 5.20 7.31 18.15
C ILE A 132 6.15 8.45 18.55
N ALA A 133 6.04 9.62 17.90
CA ALA A 133 6.89 10.78 18.19
C ALA A 133 6.75 11.29 19.63
N ILE A 134 5.53 11.30 20.18
CA ILE A 134 5.27 11.72 21.57
C ILE A 134 5.93 10.73 22.55
N LYS A 135 5.77 9.43 22.32
CA LYS A 135 6.37 8.39 23.18
C LYS A 135 7.88 8.36 23.09
N THR A 136 8.45 8.50 21.89
CA THR A 136 9.91 8.59 21.73
C THR A 136 10.48 9.82 22.41
N LYS A 137 9.82 11.00 22.37
CA LYS A 137 10.29 12.17 23.14
C LYS A 137 10.30 11.91 24.65
N LYS A 138 9.27 11.24 25.19
CA LYS A 138 9.20 10.87 26.61
C LYS A 138 10.28 9.85 26.98
N VAL A 139 10.56 8.89 26.10
CA VAL A 139 11.65 7.91 26.27
C VAL A 139 13.02 8.56 26.12
N SER A 140 13.23 9.50 25.20
CA SER A 140 14.49 10.23 25.05
C SER A 140 14.79 11.13 26.25
N GLY A 141 13.78 11.71 26.91
CA GLY A 141 13.96 12.39 28.19
C GLY A 141 14.44 11.46 29.30
N ILE A 142 13.80 10.29 29.44
CA ILE A 142 14.17 9.27 30.45
C ILE A 142 15.47 8.53 30.10
N ALA A 143 15.75 8.33 28.81
CA ALA A 143 16.96 7.69 28.31
C ALA A 143 18.14 8.65 28.42
N SER A 144 17.96 9.97 28.24
CA SER A 144 19.00 10.95 28.54
C SER A 144 19.35 10.96 30.03
N GLU A 145 18.37 10.84 30.93
CA GLU A 145 18.65 10.66 32.36
C GLU A 145 19.37 9.33 32.66
N ARG A 146 18.92 8.22 32.06
CA ARG A 146 19.57 6.91 32.29
C ARG A 146 20.97 6.81 31.68
N PHE A 147 21.21 7.40 30.51
CA PHE A 147 22.56 7.46 29.91
C PHE A 147 23.49 8.33 30.77
N MET A 148 23.00 9.42 31.34
CA MET A 148 23.76 10.29 32.23
C MET A 148 24.05 9.62 33.59
N VAL A 149 23.12 8.82 34.14
CA VAL A 149 23.36 8.01 35.35
C VAL A 149 24.34 6.86 35.09
N ILE A 150 24.29 6.24 33.91
CA ILE A 150 25.26 5.18 33.53
C ILE A 150 26.65 5.78 33.34
N ILE A 151 26.79 6.91 32.64
CA ILE A 151 28.08 7.62 32.48
C ILE A 151 28.58 8.15 33.83
N GLY A 152 27.71 8.69 34.69
CA GLY A 152 28.08 9.17 36.02
C GLY A 152 28.55 8.07 36.98
N ARG A 153 27.98 6.85 36.88
CA ARG A 153 28.48 5.68 37.63
C ARG A 153 29.78 5.12 37.07
N SER A 154 30.00 5.20 35.75
CA SER A 154 31.28 4.83 35.14
C SER A 154 32.39 5.82 35.52
N ALA A 155 32.11 7.12 35.60
CA ALA A 155 33.10 8.12 36.03
C ALA A 155 33.54 7.95 37.50
N LEU A 156 32.65 7.51 38.40
CA LEU A 156 33.01 7.19 39.79
C LEU A 156 33.78 5.87 39.94
N ALA A 157 33.67 4.95 38.97
CA ALA A 157 34.41 3.68 38.97
C ALA A 157 35.84 3.81 38.39
N TYR A 158 36.10 4.85 37.60
CA TYR A 158 37.43 5.20 37.06
C TYR A 158 37.99 6.43 37.79
N GLY A 159 38.10 6.32 39.11
CA GLY A 159 38.51 7.39 40.01
C GLY A 159 39.71 8.22 39.54
N VAL A 160 39.50 9.53 39.59
CA VAL A 160 40.52 10.54 39.93
C VAL A 160 40.19 11.01 41.34
#